data_AF-A0A800A7J6-F1
#
_entry.id   AF-A0A800A7J6-F1
#
_cell.length_a   1.000
_cell.length_b   1.000
_cell.length_c   1.000
_cell.angle_alpha   90.00
_cell.angle_beta   90.00
_cell.angle_gamma   90.00
#
_symmetry.space_group_name_H-M   'P 1'
#
loop_
_entity.id
_entity.type
_entity.pdbx_description
1 polymer ?
#
loop_
_entity_poly.entity_id
_entity_poly.type
_entity_poly.pdbx_seq_one_letter_code
_entity_poly.pdbx_strand_id
1 'polypeptide(L)'
;MSHPFPPPVATMEARVSERWPQGEFVYEPKWDGFRSLSWSPPEIRLDSRNRKPLLRYFPELRPALEQLPPGTVVDGEIVVVVDGTTDFDTLSQRIHPADSRVQMLAETAPAELVAFDLLAHRGEDLRSVPLAERREHLVELAAELDHPWHLTPQTGAEGMARAWFHDFESAGCDGIVAKRPELP
;
A
#
# COMPACT_ATOMS: atom_id res chain seq x y z
N MET A 1 2.89 22.42 -1.48
CA MET A 1 3.69 21.87 -2.60
C MET A 1 2.75 21.08 -3.49
N SER A 2 3.04 20.96 -4.79
CA SER A 2 2.27 20.16 -5.75
C SER A 2 2.95 18.81 -6.00
N HIS A 3 2.23 17.84 -6.56
CA HIS A 3 2.82 16.58 -7.01
C HIS A 3 3.85 16.83 -8.13
N PRO A 4 4.99 16.11 -8.15
CA PRO A 4 6.02 16.29 -9.17
C PRO A 4 5.66 15.65 -10.53
N PHE A 5 4.62 14.82 -10.56
CA PHE A 5 4.11 14.18 -11.77
C PHE A 5 2.57 14.13 -11.73
N PRO A 6 1.89 14.18 -12.89
CA PRO A 6 0.45 14.09 -12.95
C PRO A 6 -0.04 12.64 -12.81
N PRO A 7 -1.24 12.40 -12.27
CA PRO A 7 -1.94 11.13 -12.45
C PRO A 7 -2.38 10.97 -13.92
N PRO A 8 -2.56 9.73 -14.42
CA PRO A 8 -2.29 8.48 -13.73
C PRO A 8 -0.82 8.06 -13.81
N VAL A 9 -0.36 7.35 -12.78
CA VAL A 9 0.98 6.74 -12.74
C VAL A 9 0.86 5.24 -12.98
N ALA A 10 1.74 4.68 -13.79
CA ALA A 10 1.85 3.22 -13.93
C ALA A 10 2.59 2.67 -12.72
N THR A 11 2.02 1.65 -12.07
CA THR A 11 2.65 1.00 -10.92
C THR A 11 3.61 -0.08 -11.38
N MET A 12 4.68 -0.30 -10.60
CA MET A 12 5.63 -1.38 -10.87
C MET A 12 4.98 -2.74 -10.60
N GLU A 13 5.06 -3.68 -11.53
CA GLU A 13 4.45 -5.01 -11.40
C GLU A 13 5.47 -6.07 -10.97
N ALA A 14 5.02 -7.01 -10.13
CA ALA A 14 5.80 -8.19 -9.77
C ALA A 14 5.65 -9.30 -10.82
N ARG A 15 6.67 -10.15 -10.94
CA ARG A 15 6.61 -11.38 -11.72
C ARG A 15 6.43 -12.56 -10.77
N VAL A 16 5.52 -13.46 -11.11
CA VAL A 16 5.33 -14.71 -10.36
C VAL A 16 6.57 -15.59 -10.53
N SER A 17 7.05 -16.17 -9.43
CA SER A 17 8.15 -17.12 -9.42
C SER A 17 7.79 -18.32 -8.55
N GLU A 18 7.93 -19.52 -9.08
CA GLU A 18 7.80 -20.77 -8.33
C GLU A 18 9.08 -21.13 -7.55
N ARG A 19 10.16 -20.37 -7.76
CA ARG A 19 11.45 -20.57 -7.10
C ARG A 19 11.75 -19.40 -6.19
N TRP A 20 12.41 -19.69 -5.07
CA TRP A 20 12.97 -18.64 -4.22
C TRP A 20 13.98 -17.79 -5.02
N PRO A 21 13.88 -16.45 -4.97
CA PRO A 21 14.76 -15.58 -5.74
C PRO A 21 16.21 -15.71 -5.26
N GLN A 22 17.15 -15.67 -6.20
CA GLN A 22 18.59 -15.74 -5.93
C GLN A 22 19.25 -14.37 -6.09
N GLY A 23 20.08 -13.99 -5.13
CA GLY A 23 20.79 -12.71 -5.10
C GLY A 23 20.32 -11.83 -3.95
N GLU A 24 20.66 -10.56 -4.00
CA GLU A 24 20.28 -9.60 -2.95
C GLU A 24 18.85 -9.12 -3.17
N PHE A 25 17.97 -9.44 -2.21
CA PHE A 25 16.57 -9.05 -2.19
C PHE A 25 16.18 -8.61 -0.78
N VAL A 26 15.21 -7.71 -0.73
CA VAL A 26 14.39 -7.47 0.44
C VAL A 26 13.02 -8.09 0.23
N TYR A 27 12.44 -8.60 1.30
CA TYR A 27 11.17 -9.32 1.30
C TYR A 27 10.14 -8.58 2.13
N GLU A 28 8.89 -8.61 1.68
CA GLU A 28 7.72 -8.07 2.36
C GLU A 28 6.56 -9.07 2.24
N PRO A 29 5.61 -9.11 3.19
CA PRO A 29 4.38 -9.87 3.02
C PRO A 29 3.61 -9.41 1.79
N LYS A 30 3.02 -10.36 1.06
CA LYS A 30 2.06 -10.07 0.00
C LYS A 30 0.67 -9.92 0.62
N TRP A 31 0.28 -8.68 0.88
CA TRP A 31 -1.05 -8.34 1.36
C TRP A 31 -2.13 -8.68 0.32
N ASP A 32 -3.24 -9.27 0.78
CA ASP A 32 -4.39 -9.56 -0.07
C ASP A 32 -5.43 -8.43 0.05
N GLY A 33 -5.45 -7.55 -0.96
CA GLY A 33 -6.27 -6.34 -0.91
C GLY A 33 -6.47 -5.67 -2.28
N PHE A 34 -6.70 -4.35 -2.23
CA PHE A 34 -6.68 -3.52 -3.43
C PHE A 34 -5.47 -2.59 -3.44
N ARG A 35 -4.50 -2.87 -4.32
CA ARG A 35 -3.40 -1.94 -4.57
C ARG A 35 -3.91 -0.56 -4.96
N SER A 36 -3.38 0.45 -4.29
CA SER A 36 -3.77 1.83 -4.42
C SER A 36 -2.59 2.80 -4.38
N LEU A 37 -2.72 3.90 -5.11
CA LEU A 37 -1.87 5.07 -4.99
C LEU A 37 -2.62 6.13 -4.19
N SER A 38 -2.04 6.51 -3.05
CA SER A 38 -2.54 7.50 -2.12
C SER A 38 -1.87 8.85 -2.40
N TRP A 39 -2.66 9.81 -2.85
CA TRP A 39 -2.19 11.16 -3.21
C TRP A 39 -2.61 12.15 -2.13
N SER A 40 -1.62 12.87 -1.61
CA SER A 40 -1.79 13.91 -0.59
C SER A 40 -2.46 15.19 -1.13
N PRO A 41 -2.74 16.19 -0.27
CA PRO A 41 -3.11 17.53 -0.72
C PRO A 41 -2.08 18.16 -1.69
N PRO A 42 -2.49 19.10 -2.55
CA PRO A 42 -3.83 19.74 -2.60
C PRO A 42 -4.87 18.93 -3.39
N GLU A 43 -4.47 17.91 -4.15
CA GLU A 43 -5.39 17.08 -4.93
C GLU A 43 -5.43 15.67 -4.32
N ILE A 44 -6.29 15.50 -3.31
CA ILE A 44 -6.46 14.21 -2.64
C ILE A 44 -7.09 13.19 -3.60
N ARG A 45 -6.39 12.09 -3.81
CA ARG A 45 -6.85 10.98 -4.66
C ARG A 45 -6.47 9.64 -4.05
N LEU A 46 -7.28 8.65 -4.36
CA LEU A 46 -6.97 7.25 -4.13
C LEU A 46 -7.24 6.54 -5.45
N ASP A 47 -6.20 6.11 -6.14
CA ASP A 47 -6.30 5.53 -7.48
C ASP A 47 -5.88 4.06 -7.44
N SER A 48 -6.65 3.16 -8.05
CA SER A 48 -6.29 1.74 -8.12
C SER A 48 -5.10 1.50 -9.05
N ARG A 49 -4.53 0.28 -9.00
CA ARG A 49 -3.57 -0.23 -10.02
C ARG A 49 -4.02 0.07 -11.46
N ASN A 50 -5.31 -0.07 -11.76
CA ASN A 50 -5.89 0.15 -13.08
C ASN A 50 -6.37 1.60 -13.30
N ARG A 51 -5.86 2.55 -12.50
CA ARG A 51 -6.09 4.01 -12.64
C ARG A 51 -7.55 4.42 -12.46
N LYS A 52 -8.32 3.60 -11.73
CA LYS A 52 -9.72 3.91 -11.39
C LYS A 52 -9.74 4.63 -10.05
N PRO A 53 -10.48 5.74 -9.91
CA PRO A 53 -10.64 6.39 -8.61
C PRO A 53 -11.38 5.46 -7.66
N LEU A 54 -10.78 5.22 -6.50
CA LEU A 54 -11.27 4.35 -5.43
C LEU A 54 -11.88 5.13 -4.26
N LEU A 55 -11.53 6.41 -4.07
CA LEU A 55 -11.89 7.16 -2.86
C LEU A 55 -13.41 7.21 -2.59
N ARG A 56 -14.26 7.13 -3.62
CA ARG A 56 -15.72 7.05 -3.43
C ARG A 56 -16.19 5.78 -2.69
N TYR A 57 -15.42 4.70 -2.78
CA TYR A 57 -15.71 3.41 -2.16
C TYR A 57 -15.10 3.29 -0.76
N PHE A 58 -14.17 4.20 -0.44
CA PHE A 58 -13.43 4.25 0.82
C PHE A 58 -13.44 5.68 1.37
N PRO A 59 -14.62 6.29 1.58
CA PRO A 59 -14.72 7.68 2.02
C PRO A 59 -14.02 7.92 3.36
N GLU A 60 -13.96 6.92 4.23
CA GLU A 60 -13.29 6.96 5.53
C GLU A 60 -11.77 7.11 5.43
N LEU A 61 -11.16 6.82 4.28
CA LEU A 61 -9.71 6.98 4.08
C LEU A 61 -9.32 8.42 3.75
N ARG A 62 -10.26 9.32 3.44
CA ARG A 62 -9.94 10.72 3.11
C ARG A 62 -9.12 11.42 4.20
N PRO A 63 -9.49 11.37 5.50
CA PRO A 63 -8.66 11.95 6.56
C PRO A 63 -7.27 11.35 6.64
N ALA A 64 -7.10 10.05 6.36
CA ALA A 64 -5.79 9.41 6.31
C ALA A 64 -4.90 9.99 5.20
N LEU A 65 -5.49 10.32 4.04
CA LEU A 65 -4.78 10.98 2.95
C LEU A 65 -4.43 12.44 3.27
N GLU A 66 -5.21 13.11 4.12
CA GLU A 66 -4.95 14.47 4.59
C GLU A 66 -3.76 14.55 5.57
N GLN A 67 -3.42 13.45 6.23
CA GLN A 67 -2.22 13.36 7.07
C GLN A 67 -0.92 13.42 6.24
N LEU A 68 -0.97 13.00 4.97
CA LEU A 68 0.22 12.99 4.12
C LEU A 68 0.71 14.42 3.85
N PRO A 69 2.02 14.70 3.95
CA PRO A 69 2.57 16.00 3.59
C PRO A 69 2.22 16.37 2.14
N PRO A 70 1.86 17.64 1.83
CA PRO A 70 1.45 18.01 0.48
C PRO A 70 2.49 17.70 -0.61
N GLY A 71 2.06 17.14 -1.73
CA GLY A 71 2.94 16.69 -2.82
C GLY A 71 3.53 15.27 -2.63
N THR A 72 3.02 14.49 -1.69
CA THR A 72 3.41 13.10 -1.40
C THR A 72 2.52 12.10 -2.13
N VAL A 73 3.11 11.02 -2.63
CA VAL A 73 2.41 9.90 -3.29
C VAL A 73 2.94 8.58 -2.74
N VAL A 74 2.08 7.83 -2.05
CA VAL A 74 2.39 6.53 -1.43
C VAL A 74 1.79 5.41 -2.27
N ASP A 75 2.56 4.34 -2.52
CA ASP A 75 2.06 3.09 -3.09
C ASP A 75 1.83 2.09 -1.94
N GLY A 76 0.64 1.49 -1.93
CA GLY A 76 0.19 0.69 -0.83
C GLY A 76 -0.98 -0.21 -1.18
N GLU A 77 -1.44 -0.97 -0.19
CA GLU A 77 -2.58 -1.86 -0.28
C GLU A 77 -3.72 -1.34 0.60
N ILE A 78 -4.94 -1.33 0.08
CA ILE A 78 -6.15 -1.15 0.89
C ILE A 78 -6.56 -2.53 1.40
N VAL A 79 -6.70 -2.67 2.71
CA VAL A 79 -7.14 -3.91 3.36
C VAL A 79 -8.34 -3.65 4.25
N VAL A 80 -9.07 -4.70 4.63
CA VAL A 80 -10.03 -4.69 5.72
C VAL A 80 -9.59 -5.75 6.70
N VAL A 81 -9.60 -5.44 8.00
CA VAL A 81 -9.20 -6.37 9.05
C VAL A 81 -10.45 -6.82 9.82
N VAL A 82 -10.67 -8.14 9.90
CA VAL A 82 -11.73 -8.78 10.68
C VAL A 82 -11.08 -9.78 11.62
N ASP A 83 -11.38 -9.70 12.92
CA ASP A 83 -10.81 -10.57 13.95
C ASP A 83 -9.27 -10.67 13.92
N GLY A 84 -8.61 -9.55 13.56
CA GLY A 84 -7.14 -9.45 13.50
C GLY A 84 -6.50 -10.02 12.23
N THR A 85 -7.29 -10.40 11.22
CA THR A 85 -6.83 -10.98 9.95
C THR A 85 -7.37 -10.16 8.77
N THR A 86 -6.60 -10.04 7.67
CA THR A 86 -7.13 -9.36 6.48
C THR A 86 -8.22 -10.20 5.82
N ASP A 87 -9.36 -9.56 5.50
CA ASP A 87 -10.55 -10.20 4.93
C ASP A 87 -10.86 -9.60 3.55
N PHE A 88 -10.41 -10.31 2.51
CA PHE A 88 -10.64 -9.91 1.12
C PHE A 88 -12.11 -10.01 0.72
N ASP A 89 -12.88 -10.96 1.27
CA ASP A 89 -14.29 -11.12 0.93
C ASP A 89 -15.09 -9.90 1.38
N THR A 90 -14.84 -9.41 2.60
CA THR A 90 -15.43 -8.18 3.12
C THR A 90 -14.94 -6.96 2.33
N LEU A 91 -13.65 -6.86 2.02
CA LEU A 91 -13.11 -5.79 1.18
C LEU A 91 -13.74 -5.76 -0.22
N SER A 92 -13.95 -6.91 -0.85
CA SER A 92 -14.49 -7.01 -2.21
C SER A 92 -15.90 -6.42 -2.32
N GLN A 93 -16.68 -6.52 -1.25
CA GLN A 93 -18.03 -5.95 -1.16
C GLN A 93 -18.06 -4.43 -1.16
N ARG A 94 -16.92 -3.75 -0.96
CA ARG A 94 -16.80 -2.28 -0.95
C ARG A 94 -17.00 -1.66 -2.32
N ILE A 95 -16.71 -2.39 -3.40
CA ILE A 95 -16.89 -1.92 -4.77
C ILE A 95 -18.36 -2.09 -5.18
N HIS A 96 -19.24 -1.32 -4.52
CA HIS A 96 -20.68 -1.44 -4.68
C HIS A 96 -21.29 -0.18 -5.33
N PRO A 97 -22.27 -0.30 -6.24
CA PRO A 97 -22.90 0.87 -6.87
C PRO A 97 -23.70 1.77 -5.92
N ALA A 98 -24.33 1.19 -4.89
CA ALA A 98 -25.15 1.94 -3.93
C ALA A 98 -24.29 2.58 -2.83
N ASP A 99 -24.32 3.91 -2.74
CA ASP A 99 -23.60 4.70 -1.76
C ASP A 99 -23.95 4.34 -0.32
N SER A 100 -25.23 4.07 -0.02
CA SER A 100 -25.66 3.64 1.32
C SER A 100 -24.98 2.35 1.80
N ARG A 101 -24.68 1.41 0.89
CA ARG A 101 -23.95 0.18 1.23
C ARG A 101 -22.48 0.49 1.50
N VAL A 102 -21.89 1.41 0.74
CA VAL A 102 -20.51 1.87 0.94
C VAL A 102 -20.36 2.54 2.30
N GLN A 103 -21.24 3.49 2.63
CA GLN A 103 -21.21 4.19 3.92
C GLN A 103 -21.37 3.22 5.09
N MET A 104 -22.33 2.30 5.01
CA MET A 104 -22.52 1.30 6.05
C MET A 104 -21.29 0.40 6.23
N LEU A 105 -20.67 -0.08 5.15
CA LEU A 105 -19.43 -0.88 5.27
C LEU A 105 -18.24 -0.06 5.76
N ALA A 106 -18.16 1.24 5.42
CA ALA A 106 -17.14 2.14 5.95
C ALA A 106 -17.22 2.30 7.47
N GLU A 107 -18.42 2.20 8.04
CA GLU A 107 -18.63 2.25 9.49
C GLU A 107 -18.41 0.89 10.17
N THR A 108 -18.90 -0.21 9.59
CA THR A 108 -18.87 -1.53 10.25
C THR A 108 -17.59 -2.32 10.01
N ALA A 109 -16.88 -2.04 8.91
CA ALA A 109 -15.65 -2.71 8.51
C ALA A 109 -14.75 -1.69 7.78
N PRO A 110 -14.21 -0.70 8.52
CA PRO A 110 -13.40 0.36 7.94
C PRO A 110 -12.15 -0.21 7.26
N ALA A 111 -11.78 0.38 6.13
CA ALA A 111 -10.57 -0.01 5.44
C ALA A 111 -9.32 0.61 6.10
N GLU A 112 -8.19 -0.07 5.94
CA GLU A 112 -6.87 0.36 6.37
C GLU A 112 -5.91 0.44 5.19
N LEU A 113 -4.80 1.17 5.37
CA LEU A 113 -3.79 1.41 4.34
C LEU A 113 -2.45 0.82 4.77
N VAL A 114 -1.95 -0.13 3.98
CA VAL A 114 -0.61 -0.70 4.18
C VAL A 114 0.35 -0.12 3.15
N ALA A 115 1.24 0.76 3.58
CA ALA A 115 2.24 1.41 2.73
C ALA A 115 3.45 0.49 2.49
N PHE A 116 3.88 0.38 1.23
CA PHE A 116 5.04 -0.43 0.85
C PHE A 116 6.04 0.25 -0.10
N ASP A 117 5.70 1.41 -0.67
CA ASP A 117 6.65 2.24 -1.43
C ASP A 117 6.26 3.73 -1.37
N LEU A 118 7.21 4.62 -1.67
CA LEU A 118 7.04 6.07 -1.66
C LEU A 118 7.49 6.64 -3.00
N LEU A 119 6.55 7.08 -3.83
CA LEU A 119 6.84 7.54 -5.20
C LEU A 119 7.16 9.04 -5.26
N ALA A 120 6.62 9.81 -4.33
CA ALA A 120 6.96 11.20 -4.14
C ALA A 120 6.85 11.60 -2.67
N HIS A 121 7.70 12.51 -2.21
CA HIS A 121 7.68 13.04 -0.85
C HIS A 121 7.83 14.55 -0.88
N ARG A 122 6.84 15.29 -0.35
CA ARG A 122 6.88 16.77 -0.27
C ARG A 122 7.19 17.45 -1.62
N GLY A 123 6.69 16.87 -2.72
CA GLY A 123 6.88 17.41 -4.07
C GLY A 123 8.16 16.96 -4.78
N GLU A 124 8.99 16.12 -4.17
CA GLU A 124 10.15 15.50 -4.81
C GLU A 124 9.77 14.15 -5.44
N ASP A 125 10.22 13.90 -6.67
CA ASP A 125 9.98 12.63 -7.38
C ASP A 125 11.05 11.60 -6.99
N LEU A 126 10.61 10.50 -6.40
CA LEU A 126 11.50 9.44 -5.92
C LEU A 126 11.58 8.25 -6.89
N ARG A 127 10.85 8.25 -8.02
CA ARG A 127 10.75 7.06 -8.89
C ARG A 127 12.08 6.66 -9.57
N SER A 128 13.05 7.56 -9.63
CA SER A 128 14.41 7.26 -10.13
C SER A 128 15.40 6.93 -9.01
N VAL A 129 14.99 7.05 -7.75
CA VAL A 129 15.81 6.81 -6.56
C VAL A 129 15.76 5.31 -6.22
N PRO A 130 16.86 4.68 -5.78
CA PRO A 130 16.86 3.27 -5.39
C PRO A 130 15.83 2.93 -4.31
N LEU A 131 15.24 1.73 -4.37
CA LEU A 131 14.20 1.26 -3.44
C LEU A 131 14.65 1.35 -1.98
N ALA A 132 15.91 1.05 -1.67
CA ALA A 132 16.43 1.15 -0.30
C ALA A 132 16.31 2.58 0.26
N GLU A 133 16.67 3.59 -0.52
CA GLU A 133 16.56 5.00 -0.13
C GLU A 133 15.09 5.44 -0.05
N ARG A 134 14.24 5.00 -0.98
CA ARG A 134 12.78 5.25 -0.87
C ARG A 134 12.18 4.62 0.38
N ARG A 135 12.68 3.44 0.78
CA ARG A 135 12.24 2.76 2.00
C ARG A 135 12.62 3.55 3.25
N GLU A 136 13.80 4.15 3.30
CA GLU A 136 14.20 5.04 4.41
C GLU A 136 13.23 6.21 4.54
N HIS A 137 12.93 6.92 3.45
CA HIS A 137 11.94 7.99 3.45
C HIS A 137 10.53 7.51 3.83
N LEU A 138 10.13 6.32 3.41
CA LEU A 138 8.83 5.75 3.78
C LEU A 138 8.74 5.43 5.28
N VAL A 139 9.83 4.93 5.88
CA VAL A 139 9.90 4.66 7.33
C VAL A 139 9.80 5.95 8.13
N GLU A 140 10.49 7.01 7.70
CA GLU A 140 10.39 8.34 8.31
C GLU A 140 8.97 8.89 8.22
N LEU A 141 8.37 8.86 7.03
CA LEU A 141 6.99 9.29 6.82
C LEU A 141 6.02 8.50 7.71
N ALA A 142 6.15 7.18 7.76
CA ALA A 142 5.25 6.33 8.53
C ALA A 142 5.29 6.61 10.05
N ALA A 143 6.39 7.14 10.58
CA ALA A 143 6.49 7.55 11.98
C ALA A 143 5.67 8.83 12.29
N GLU A 144 5.29 9.60 11.26
CA GLU A 144 4.44 10.79 11.37
C GLU A 144 2.95 10.50 11.14
N LEU A 145 2.60 9.27 10.73
CA LEU A 145 1.23 8.90 10.36
C LEU A 145 0.56 8.11 11.48
N ASP A 146 -0.70 8.44 11.74
CA ASP A 146 -1.56 7.71 12.66
C ASP A 146 -2.40 6.67 11.91
N HIS A 147 -3.12 5.83 12.67
CA HIS A 147 -4.15 4.95 12.14
C HIS A 147 -5.09 5.71 11.17
N PRO A 148 -5.44 5.14 10.00
CA PRO A 148 -5.34 3.73 9.61
C PRO A 148 -4.11 3.40 8.75
N TRP A 149 -3.01 4.15 8.88
CA TRP A 149 -1.76 3.82 8.18
C TRP A 149 -0.95 2.75 8.89
N HIS A 150 -0.46 1.80 8.11
CA HIS A 150 0.45 0.75 8.53
C HIS A 150 1.64 0.71 7.57
N LEU A 151 2.84 0.54 8.11
CA LEU A 151 4.03 0.28 7.31
C LEU A 151 4.19 -1.23 7.12
N THR A 152 4.31 -1.70 5.87
CA THR A 152 4.63 -3.11 5.63
C THR A 152 5.98 -3.47 6.27
N PRO A 153 6.11 -4.60 6.98
CA PRO A 153 7.40 -5.05 7.46
C PRO A 153 8.27 -5.45 6.26
N GLN A 154 9.58 -5.21 6.36
CA GLN A 154 10.55 -5.56 5.33
C GLN A 154 11.77 -6.22 5.97
N THR A 155 12.30 -7.26 5.34
CA THR A 155 13.48 -7.98 5.83
C THR A 155 14.41 -8.40 4.70
N GLY A 156 15.72 -8.33 4.92
CA GLY A 156 16.72 -8.97 4.06
C GLY A 156 17.04 -10.41 4.47
N ALA A 157 16.49 -10.88 5.60
CA ALA A 157 16.79 -12.21 6.13
C ALA A 157 15.85 -13.26 5.51
N GLU A 158 16.39 -14.17 4.69
CA GLU A 158 15.61 -15.22 4.04
C GLU A 158 14.84 -16.10 5.04
N GLY A 159 15.40 -16.38 6.21
CA GLY A 159 14.73 -17.19 7.23
C GLY A 159 13.43 -16.54 7.74
N MET A 160 13.44 -15.22 7.93
CA MET A 160 12.24 -14.45 8.31
C MET A 160 11.23 -14.42 7.17
N ALA A 161 11.69 -14.18 5.94
CA ALA A 161 10.83 -14.17 4.77
C ALA A 161 10.15 -15.55 4.53
N ARG A 162 10.87 -16.65 4.80
CA ARG A 162 10.31 -18.01 4.74
C ARG A 162 9.27 -18.24 5.84
N ALA A 163 9.52 -17.75 7.05
CA ALA A 163 8.52 -17.79 8.11
C ALA A 163 7.26 -17.02 7.68
N TRP A 164 7.38 -15.82 7.11
CA TRP A 164 6.23 -15.10 6.57
C TRP A 164 5.50 -15.89 5.48
N PHE A 165 6.24 -16.49 4.55
CA PHE A 165 5.66 -17.29 3.47
C PHE A 165 4.85 -18.50 3.98
N HIS A 166 5.24 -19.11 5.09
CA HIS A 166 4.55 -20.28 5.65
C HIS A 166 3.49 -19.94 6.70
N ASP A 167 3.75 -18.92 7.53
CA ASP A 167 2.96 -18.63 8.72
C ASP A 167 1.86 -17.59 8.44
N PHE A 168 2.10 -16.62 7.53
CA PHE A 168 1.16 -15.53 7.27
C PHE A 168 0.04 -15.91 6.29
N GLU A 169 0.02 -17.13 5.75
CA GLU A 169 -1.15 -17.63 4.99
C GLU A 169 -2.41 -17.58 5.88
N SER A 170 -2.25 -17.89 7.18
CA SER A 170 -3.33 -17.80 8.17
C SER A 170 -3.69 -16.36 8.58
N ALA A 171 -2.79 -15.40 8.34
CA ALA A 171 -2.99 -13.98 8.63
C ALA A 171 -3.51 -13.19 7.40
N GLY A 172 -3.87 -13.89 6.31
CA GLY A 172 -4.42 -13.30 5.09
C GLY A 172 -3.36 -12.70 4.14
N CYS A 173 -2.09 -13.07 4.31
CA CYS A 173 -1.06 -12.79 3.29
C CYS A 173 -0.88 -14.00 2.37
N ASP A 174 -1.00 -13.78 1.07
CA ASP A 174 -0.89 -14.82 0.04
C ASP A 174 0.57 -14.99 -0.44
N GLY A 175 1.50 -15.02 0.52
CA GLY A 175 2.93 -15.20 0.30
C GLY A 175 3.76 -13.94 0.53
N ILE A 176 4.82 -13.77 -0.27
CA ILE A 176 5.79 -12.68 -0.13
C ILE A 176 6.07 -11.99 -1.46
N VAL A 177 6.49 -10.73 -1.40
CA VAL A 177 7.08 -9.98 -2.51
C VAL A 177 8.57 -9.82 -2.26
N ALA A 178 9.38 -10.19 -3.24
CA ALA A 178 10.82 -9.95 -3.21
C ALA A 178 11.18 -8.79 -4.15
N LYS A 179 11.89 -7.80 -3.62
CA LYS A 179 12.28 -6.59 -4.35
C LYS A 179 13.80 -6.43 -4.32
N ARG A 180 14.38 -5.89 -5.39
CA ARG A 180 15.80 -5.55 -5.47
C ARG A 180 16.04 -4.17 -4.85
N PRO A 181 16.79 -4.05 -3.74
CA PRO A 181 16.95 -2.77 -3.03
C PRO A 181 17.69 -1.70 -3.85
N GLU A 182 18.54 -2.12 -4.79
CA GLU A 182 19.39 -1.25 -5.63
C GLU A 182 18.67 -0.67 -6.85
N LEU A 183 17.49 -1.18 -7.19
CA LEU A 183 16.75 -0.74 -8.37
C LEU A 183 15.85 0.47 -8.06
N PRO A 184 15.70 1.40 -9.02
CA PRO A 184 14.58 2.33 -9.03
C PRO A 184 13.23 1.59 -9.13
#